data_AF-A0A2K3LC26-F1
#
_entry.id   AF-A0A2K3LC26-F1
#
_cell.length_a   1.000
_cell.length_b   1.000
_cell.length_c   1.000
_cell.angle_alpha   90.00
_cell.angle_beta   90.00
_cell.angle_gamma   90.00
#
_symmetry.space_group_name_H-M   'P 1'
#
loop_
_entity.id
_entity.type
_entity.pdbx_description
1 polymer ?
#
loop_
_entity_poly.entity_id
_entity_poly.type
_entity_poly.pdbx_seq_one_letter_code
_entity_poly.pdbx_strand_id
1 'polypeptide(L)'
;MIEKLPVDDKLPGLDIFVCTIDPEKEPTFEVMNTVVSAVAMDYPSNKLSIYLSDDGGSPITLYGIKEASQFAKVWVPFCKKYGVKSRCPKVFFSPMGEDEHVLRTNEFEAERDQIKAKYEKMQKNIEKFGSDPKNLRMVTDRPSRIE
;
A
#
# COMPACT_ATOMS: atom_id res chain seq x y z
N MET A 1 -30.12 -0.60 7.52
CA MET A 1 -29.60 -1.93 7.14
C MET A 1 -28.46 -1.69 6.19
N ILE A 2 -27.22 -2.02 6.57
CA ILE A 2 -26.12 -2.06 5.60
C ILE A 2 -26.44 -3.24 4.70
N GLU A 3 -26.70 -3.01 3.41
CA GLU A 3 -26.84 -4.09 2.45
C GLU A 3 -25.58 -4.95 2.52
N LYS A 4 -25.73 -6.20 2.94
CA LYS A 4 -24.64 -7.17 2.85
C LYS A 4 -24.36 -7.33 1.36
N LEU A 5 -23.17 -6.94 0.95
CA LEU A 5 -22.69 -7.20 -0.40
C LEU A 5 -22.89 -8.68 -0.76
N PRO A 6 -23.08 -9.01 -2.04
CA PRO A 6 -23.23 -10.39 -2.49
C PRO A 6 -22.09 -11.26 -1.97
N VAL A 7 -22.37 -12.54 -1.74
CA VAL A 7 -21.34 -13.54 -1.42
C VAL A 7 -20.24 -13.48 -2.49
N ASP A 8 -18.98 -13.51 -2.07
CA ASP A 8 -17.74 -13.27 -2.84
C ASP A 8 -17.73 -13.79 -4.29
N ASP A 9 -18.33 -14.95 -4.55
CA ASP A 9 -18.42 -15.56 -5.89
C ASP A 9 -19.21 -14.71 -6.89
N LYS A 10 -20.13 -13.86 -6.44
CA LYS A 10 -20.95 -12.99 -7.29
C LYS A 10 -20.35 -11.61 -7.54
N LEU A 11 -19.24 -11.27 -6.88
CA LEU A 11 -18.56 -9.99 -7.10
C LEU A 11 -17.88 -9.98 -8.48
N PRO A 12 -17.88 -8.85 -9.22
CA PRO A 12 -17.17 -8.75 -10.51
C PRO A 12 -15.64 -8.71 -10.33
N GLY A 13 -14.89 -8.74 -11.42
CA GLY A 13 -13.50 -8.28 -11.39
C GLY A 13 -13.43 -6.79 -11.03
N LEU A 14 -12.42 -6.39 -10.26
CA LEU A 14 -12.16 -5.02 -9.85
C LEU A 14 -10.70 -4.68 -10.15
N ASP A 15 -10.52 -3.70 -11.04
CA ASP A 15 -9.22 -3.14 -11.39
C ASP A 15 -9.08 -1.77 -10.74
N ILE A 16 -8.02 -1.57 -9.97
CA ILE A 16 -7.69 -0.29 -9.31
C ILE A 16 -6.47 0.29 -9.99
N PHE A 17 -6.62 1.51 -10.53
CA PHE A 17 -5.53 2.28 -11.10
C PHE A 17 -5.10 3.38 -10.14
N VAL A 18 -3.82 3.36 -9.75
CA VAL A 18 -3.15 4.42 -9.00
C VAL A 18 -2.20 5.10 -9.97
N CYS A 19 -2.32 6.42 -10.14
CA CYS A 19 -1.40 7.20 -10.97
C CYS A 19 -0.58 8.13 -10.07
N THR A 20 0.68 8.33 -10.43
CA THR A 20 1.56 9.33 -9.80
C THR A 20 2.49 9.91 -10.86
N ILE A 21 2.90 11.15 -10.67
CA ILE A 21 3.77 11.86 -11.59
C ILE A 21 5.00 12.46 -10.90
N ASP A 22 4.82 13.13 -9.78
CA ASP A 22 5.86 13.97 -9.21
C ASP A 22 6.10 13.57 -7.75
N PRO A 23 7.22 12.88 -7.44
CA PRO A 23 7.48 12.37 -6.10
C PRO A 23 7.72 13.47 -5.06
N GLU A 24 7.93 14.72 -5.46
CA GLU A 24 8.01 15.86 -4.54
C GLU A 24 6.62 16.35 -4.13
N LYS A 25 5.66 16.37 -5.07
CA LYS A 25 4.27 16.76 -4.81
C LYS A 25 3.43 15.61 -4.24
N GLU A 26 3.75 14.40 -4.64
CA GLU A 26 3.11 13.15 -4.25
C GLU A 26 4.17 12.24 -3.61
N PRO A 27 4.49 12.44 -2.31
CA PRO A 27 5.55 11.68 -1.66
C PRO A 27 5.38 10.17 -1.86
N THR A 28 6.41 9.50 -2.37
CA THR A 28 6.31 8.10 -2.81
C THR A 28 5.81 7.17 -1.69
N PHE A 29 6.16 7.44 -0.44
CA PHE A 29 5.67 6.68 0.70
C PHE A 29 4.13 6.78 0.88
N GLU A 30 3.55 7.94 0.61
CA GLU A 30 2.09 8.15 0.66
C GLU A 30 1.40 7.39 -0.48
N VAL A 31 1.98 7.45 -1.69
CA VAL A 31 1.52 6.64 -2.83
C VAL A 31 1.58 5.16 -2.50
N MET A 32 2.66 4.68 -1.85
CA MET A 32 2.78 3.29 -1.43
C MET A 32 1.77 2.88 -0.36
N ASN A 33 1.38 3.79 0.55
CA ASN A 33 0.28 3.52 1.48
C ASN A 33 -1.04 3.30 0.75
N THR A 34 -1.32 4.09 -0.29
CA THR A 34 -2.49 3.90 -1.17
C THR A 34 -2.45 2.54 -1.87
N VAL A 35 -1.30 2.17 -2.46
CA VAL A 35 -1.13 0.87 -3.13
C VAL A 35 -1.32 -0.29 -2.14
N VAL A 36 -0.68 -0.24 -0.97
CA VAL A 36 -0.81 -1.29 0.06
C VAL A 36 -2.25 -1.37 0.57
N SER A 37 -2.93 -0.24 0.74
CA SER A 37 -4.34 -0.19 1.13
C SER A 37 -5.25 -0.84 0.09
N ALA A 38 -5.00 -0.60 -1.21
CA ALA A 38 -5.73 -1.24 -2.30
C ALA A 38 -5.49 -2.75 -2.30
N VAL A 39 -4.24 -3.19 -2.15
CA VAL A 39 -3.88 -4.62 -2.09
C VAL A 39 -4.49 -5.33 -0.88
N ALA A 40 -4.65 -4.64 0.25
CA ALA A 40 -5.26 -5.19 1.47
C ALA A 40 -6.79 -5.04 1.52
N MET A 41 -7.43 -4.60 0.43
CA MET A 41 -8.88 -4.50 0.35
C MET A 41 -9.55 -5.84 0.66
N ASP A 42 -10.70 -5.78 1.33
CA ASP A 42 -11.52 -6.96 1.63
C ASP A 42 -12.29 -7.40 0.37
N TYR A 43 -11.55 -7.95 -0.59
CA TYR A 43 -12.05 -8.39 -1.89
C TYR A 43 -11.40 -9.72 -2.29
N PRO A 44 -12.09 -10.59 -3.04
CA PRO A 44 -11.49 -11.84 -3.52
C PRO A 44 -10.22 -11.59 -4.33
N SER A 45 -9.11 -12.20 -3.94
CA SER A 45 -7.79 -11.92 -4.53
C SER A 45 -7.66 -12.35 -5.99
N ASN A 46 -8.48 -13.29 -6.45
CA ASN A 46 -8.56 -13.69 -7.86
C ASN A 46 -9.40 -12.73 -8.71
N LYS A 47 -10.02 -11.72 -8.09
CA LYS A 47 -10.86 -10.71 -8.74
C LYS A 47 -10.34 -9.29 -8.53
N LEU A 48 -9.26 -9.10 -7.79
CA LEU A 48 -8.68 -7.79 -7.51
C LEU A 48 -7.35 -7.65 -8.24
N SER A 49 -7.26 -6.64 -9.10
CA SER A 49 -6.00 -6.25 -9.77
C SER A 49 -5.66 -4.81 -9.41
N ILE A 50 -4.39 -4.54 -9.13
CA ILE A 50 -3.90 -3.20 -8.80
C ILE A 50 -2.81 -2.82 -9.80
N TYR A 51 -2.96 -1.65 -10.41
CA TYR A 51 -2.04 -1.08 -11.38
C TYR A 51 -1.50 0.24 -10.85
N LEU A 52 -0.19 0.44 -10.94
CA LEU A 52 0.48 1.70 -10.62
C LEU A 52 1.06 2.27 -11.91
N SER A 53 0.54 3.42 -12.36
CA SER A 53 1.12 4.21 -13.44
C SER A 53 2.07 5.26 -12.86
N ASP A 54 3.32 5.23 -13.31
CA ASP A 54 4.35 6.21 -12.96
C ASP A 54 4.60 7.11 -14.17
N ASP A 55 3.83 8.19 -14.26
CA ASP A 55 3.88 9.14 -15.37
C ASP A 55 5.16 10.00 -15.31
N GLY A 56 5.76 10.13 -14.13
CA GLY A 56 7.07 10.77 -13.96
C GLY A 56 8.24 9.88 -14.33
N GLY A 57 8.03 8.55 -14.32
CA GLY A 57 9.08 7.56 -14.58
C GLY A 57 10.25 7.64 -13.60
N SER A 58 10.00 8.11 -12.37
CA SER A 58 11.03 8.41 -11.38
C SER A 58 11.58 7.12 -10.74
N PRO A 59 12.91 6.97 -10.56
CA PRO A 59 13.50 5.76 -9.98
C PRO A 59 12.95 5.39 -8.59
N ILE A 60 12.59 6.40 -7.79
CA ILE A 60 11.99 6.20 -6.45
C ILE A 60 10.67 5.45 -6.51
N THR A 61 9.85 5.62 -7.55
CA THR A 61 8.55 4.93 -7.66
C THR A 61 8.74 3.42 -7.80
N LEU A 62 9.70 2.99 -8.65
CA LEU A 62 10.08 1.59 -8.80
C LEU A 62 10.71 1.01 -7.51
N TYR A 63 11.48 1.82 -6.78
CA TYR A 63 12.00 1.39 -5.49
C TYR A 63 10.89 1.24 -4.44
N GLY A 64 9.99 2.22 -4.37
CA GLY A 64 8.84 2.26 -3.48
C GLY A 64 7.93 1.05 -3.66
N ILE A 65 7.59 0.68 -4.90
CA ILE A 65 6.73 -0.47 -5.15
C ILE A 65 7.38 -1.80 -4.73
N LYS A 66 8.71 -1.91 -4.79
CA LYS A 66 9.44 -3.09 -4.28
C LYS A 66 9.34 -3.20 -2.76
N GLU A 67 9.57 -2.10 -2.04
CA GLU A 67 9.43 -2.07 -0.58
C GLU A 67 7.98 -2.33 -0.15
N ALA A 68 7.02 -1.69 -0.82
CA ALA A 68 5.59 -1.87 -0.60
C ALA A 68 5.14 -3.32 -0.84
N SER A 69 5.62 -3.96 -1.92
CA SER A 69 5.33 -5.38 -2.21
C SER A 69 5.83 -6.31 -1.11
N GLN A 70 7.03 -6.07 -0.55
CA GLN A 70 7.54 -6.89 0.56
C GLN A 70 6.73 -6.67 1.85
N PHE A 71 6.33 -5.44 2.12
CA PHE A 71 5.48 -5.14 3.27
C PHE A 71 4.06 -5.75 3.12
N ALA A 72 3.46 -5.67 1.93
CA ALA A 72 2.14 -6.22 1.65
C ALA A 72 2.03 -7.72 1.98
N LYS A 73 3.11 -8.51 1.78
CA LYS A 73 3.16 -9.94 2.12
C LYS A 73 2.90 -10.25 3.59
N VAL A 74 3.18 -9.31 4.48
CA VAL A 74 2.93 -9.46 5.93
C VAL A 74 1.71 -8.67 6.39
N TRP A 75 1.43 -7.54 5.74
CA TRP A 75 0.28 -6.69 6.06
C TRP A 75 -1.05 -7.36 5.71
N VAL A 76 -1.17 -7.94 4.51
CA VAL A 76 -2.43 -8.55 4.05
C VAL A 76 -2.87 -9.73 4.94
N PRO A 77 -1.99 -10.70 5.29
CA PRO A 77 -2.37 -11.76 6.21
C PRO A 77 -2.73 -11.26 7.61
N PHE A 78 -2.00 -10.28 8.14
CA PHE A 78 -2.31 -9.65 9.44
C PHE A 78 -3.70 -9.01 9.42
N CYS A 79 -3.98 -8.25 8.37
CA CYS A 79 -5.28 -7.61 8.10
C CYS A 79 -6.44 -8.62 8.09
N LYS A 80 -6.24 -9.79 7.49
CA LYS A 80 -7.23 -10.87 7.42
C LYS A 80 -7.37 -11.60 8.76
N LYS A 81 -6.25 -11.94 9.41
CA LYS A 81 -6.21 -12.67 10.69
C LYS A 81 -6.99 -11.95 11.79
N TYR A 82 -6.84 -10.63 11.87
CA TYR A 82 -7.41 -9.83 12.95
C TYR A 82 -8.63 -9.00 12.54
N GLY A 83 -9.11 -9.15 11.31
CA GLY A 83 -10.28 -8.40 10.84
C GLY A 83 -10.09 -6.87 10.84
N VAL A 84 -8.86 -6.41 10.60
CA VAL A 84 -8.48 -4.99 10.57
C VAL A 84 -9.36 -4.25 9.58
N LYS A 85 -10.01 -3.16 9.98
CA LYS A 85 -10.94 -2.43 9.08
C LYS A 85 -10.22 -1.40 8.21
N SER A 86 -9.26 -0.70 8.78
CA SER A 86 -8.40 0.27 8.11
C SER A 86 -7.31 -0.47 7.35
N ARG A 87 -7.54 -0.66 6.05
CA ARG A 87 -6.57 -1.31 5.15
C ARG A 87 -5.35 -0.44 4.88
N CYS A 88 -5.44 0.87 5.12
CA CYS A 88 -4.32 1.80 5.04
C CYS A 88 -3.44 1.69 6.31
N PRO A 89 -2.16 1.27 6.18
CA PRO A 89 -1.25 1.12 7.32
C PRO A 89 -1.02 2.45 8.06
N LYS A 90 -0.86 3.55 7.33
CA LYS A 90 -0.71 4.89 7.91
C LYS A 90 -1.86 5.24 8.85
N VAL A 91 -3.10 4.94 8.45
CA VAL A 91 -4.28 5.21 9.29
C VAL A 91 -4.34 4.23 10.46
N PHE A 92 -4.09 2.94 10.23
CA PHE A 92 -4.10 1.91 11.28
C PHE A 92 -3.10 2.20 12.42
N PHE A 93 -1.89 2.64 12.08
CA PHE A 93 -0.85 2.99 13.08
C PHE A 93 -0.95 4.43 13.61
N SER A 94 -1.94 5.21 13.15
CA SER A 94 -2.22 6.55 13.68
C SER A 94 -3.19 6.48 14.86
N PRO A 95 -3.33 7.57 15.65
CA PRO A 95 -4.35 7.66 16.69
C PRO A 95 -5.78 7.42 16.19
N MET A 96 -6.06 7.64 14.90
CA MET A 96 -7.37 7.39 14.29
C MET A 96 -7.70 5.89 14.13
N GLY A 97 -6.69 5.02 14.16
CA GLY A 97 -6.85 3.57 14.04
C GLY A 97 -7.12 2.85 15.37
N GLU A 98 -7.09 3.55 16.51
CA GLU A 98 -7.20 2.93 17.83
C GLU A 98 -8.59 2.33 18.12
N ASP A 99 -9.63 2.84 17.45
CA ASP A 99 -11.04 2.47 17.66
C ASP A 99 -11.48 1.26 16.80
N GLU A 100 -10.54 0.55 16.18
CA GLU A 100 -10.87 -0.73 15.58
C GLU A 100 -11.20 -1.75 16.67
N HIS A 101 -12.42 -2.31 16.62
CA HIS A 101 -12.91 -3.41 17.46
C HIS A 101 -12.12 -4.72 17.22
N VAL A 102 -10.81 -4.69 17.43
CA VAL A 102 -9.93 -5.86 17.42
C VAL A 102 -9.81 -6.35 18.86
N LEU A 103 -10.02 -7.64 19.06
CA LEU A 103 -9.75 -8.29 20.34
C LEU A 103 -8.24 -8.23 20.59
N ARG A 104 -7.81 -7.29 21.45
CA ARG A 104 -6.40 -7.08 21.80
C ARG A 104 -5.93 -8.21 22.71
N THR A 105 -5.32 -9.21 22.11
CA THR A 105 -4.60 -10.30 22.81
C THR A 105 -3.11 -9.98 22.85
N ASN A 106 -2.37 -10.60 23.77
CA ASN A 106 -0.91 -10.45 23.82
C ASN A 106 -0.25 -10.88 22.48
N GLU A 107 -0.81 -11.89 21.81
CA GLU A 107 -0.37 -12.33 20.48
C GLU A 107 -0.60 -11.23 19.43
N PHE A 108 -1.78 -10.61 19.42
CA PHE A 108 -2.08 -9.48 18.54
C PHE A 108 -1.11 -8.33 18.76
N GLU A 109 -0.84 -7.94 20.01
CA GLU A 109 0.07 -6.84 20.30
C GLU A 109 1.50 -7.13 19.84
N ALA A 110 2.00 -8.34 20.10
CA ALA A 110 3.31 -8.77 19.64
C ALA A 110 3.43 -8.78 18.10
N GLU A 111 2.42 -9.29 17.40
CA GLU A 111 2.40 -9.25 15.92
C GLU A 111 2.25 -7.84 15.38
N ARG A 112 1.36 -7.03 15.96
CA ARG A 112 1.16 -5.61 15.59
C ARG A 112 2.47 -4.85 15.66
N ASP A 113 3.26 -5.04 16.72
CA ASP A 113 4.53 -4.35 16.91
C ASP A 113 5.58 -4.81 15.87
N GLN A 114 5.60 -6.11 15.52
CA GLN A 114 6.43 -6.61 14.42
C GLN A 114 6.03 -6.04 13.06
N ILE A 115 4.72 -5.93 12.79
CA ILE A 115 4.21 -5.33 11.56
C ILE A 115 4.53 -3.83 11.52
N LYS A 116 4.37 -3.11 12.64
CA LYS A 116 4.74 -1.70 12.77
C LYS A 116 6.22 -1.48 12.44
N ALA A 117 7.11 -2.29 13.01
CA ALA A 117 8.53 -2.21 12.72
C ALA A 117 8.85 -2.43 11.22
N LYS A 118 8.12 -3.33 10.54
CA LYS A 118 8.27 -3.55 9.09
C LYS A 118 7.72 -2.38 8.26
N TYR A 119 6.63 -1.76 8.70
CA TYR A 119 6.07 -0.56 8.09
C TYR A 119 7.02 0.64 8.20
N GLU A 120 7.56 0.90 9.39
CA GLU A 120 8.55 1.96 9.63
C GLU A 120 9.86 1.69 8.85
N LYS A 121 10.25 0.42 8.71
CA LYS A 121 11.40 0.05 7.87
C LYS A 121 11.16 0.38 6.40
N MET A 122 9.97 0.08 5.86
CA MET A 122 9.59 0.45 4.49
C MET A 122 9.67 1.97 4.31
N GLN A 123 9.10 2.75 5.24
CA GLN A 123 9.18 4.21 5.23
C GLN A 123 10.63 4.70 5.16
N LYS A 124 11.45 4.27 6.12
CA LYS A 124 12.86 4.66 6.23
C LYS A 124 13.66 4.29 4.98
N ASN A 125 13.40 3.12 4.40
CA ASN A 125 14.08 2.69 3.18
C ASN A 125 13.74 3.60 1.99
N ILE A 126 12.45 3.91 1.80
CA ILE A 126 11.98 4.80 0.72
C ILE A 126 12.56 6.21 0.90
N GLU A 127 12.47 6.78 2.10
CA GLU A 127 13.03 8.10 2.41
C GLU A 127 14.55 8.14 2.20
N LYS A 128 15.27 7.10 2.67
CA LYS A 128 16.72 6.99 2.47
C LYS A 128 17.05 6.93 0.97
N PHE A 129 16.32 6.16 0.18
CA PHE A 129 16.54 6.10 -1.27
C PHE A 129 16.25 7.44 -1.94
N GLY A 130 15.18 8.12 -1.54
CA GLY A 130 14.79 9.45 -2.04
C GLY A 130 15.70 10.60 -1.63
N SER A 131 16.58 10.41 -0.64
CA SER A 131 17.51 11.46 -0.21
C SER A 131 18.60 11.80 -1.24
N ASP A 132 18.82 10.93 -2.24
CA ASP A 132 19.60 11.28 -3.44
C ASP A 132 18.67 11.94 -4.49
N PRO A 133 18.88 13.22 -4.86
CA PRO A 133 18.04 13.92 -5.84
C PRO A 133 17.94 13.21 -7.20
N LYS A 134 18.93 12.39 -7.57
CA LYS A 134 18.88 11.60 -8.81
C LYS A 134 17.76 10.57 -8.82
N ASN A 135 17.29 10.15 -7.64
CA ASN A 135 16.21 9.18 -7.50
C ASN A 135 14.82 9.81 -7.55
N LEU A 136 14.73 11.13 -7.31
CA LEU A 136 13.49 11.91 -7.40
C LEU A 136 13.23 12.45 -8.80
N ARG A 137 14.25 12.47 -9.67
CA ARG A 137 14.14 13.07 -11.00
C ARG A 137 13.02 12.43 -11.82
N MET A 138 12.19 13.28 -12.41
CA MET A 138 11.24 12.88 -13.44
C MET A 138 11.98 12.73 -14.78
N VAL A 139 11.54 11.77 -15.59
CA VAL A 139 12.04 11.59 -16.96
C VAL A 139 11.19 12.42 -17.90
N THR A 140 11.72 13.55 -18.35
CA THR A 140 11.00 14.52 -19.19
C THR A 140 11.13 14.24 -20.69
N ASP A 141 12.03 13.32 -21.10
CA ASP A 141 12.37 13.06 -22.50
C ASP A 141 12.40 11.56 -22.86
N ARG A 142 11.35 10.79 -22.53
CA ARG A 142 11.27 9.43 -23.08
C ARG A 142 10.82 9.50 -24.55
N PRO A 143 11.68 9.13 -25.53
CA PRO A 143 11.20 8.98 -26.90
C PRO A 143 10.13 7.89 -26.92
N SER A 144 9.04 8.13 -27.65
CA SER A 144 8.01 7.12 -27.86
C SER A 144 8.65 5.87 -28.46
N ARG A 145 8.72 4.78 -27.70
CA ARG A 145 9.15 3.47 -28.19
C ARG A 145 7.90 2.63 -28.42
N ILE A 146 7.76 2.10 -29.64
CA ILE A 146 6.87 1.00 -29.91
C ILE A 146 7.69 -0.25 -29.57
N GLU A 147 7.38 -0.90 -28.46
CA GLU A 147 7.90 -2.23 -28.12
C GLU A 147 7.00 -3.32 -28.69
#